data_AF-A0A6J2DNN4-F1
#
_entry.id   AF-A0A6J2DNN4-F1
#
_cell.length_a   1.000
_cell.length_b   1.000
_cell.length_c   1.000
_cell.angle_alpha   90.00
_cell.angle_beta   90.00
_cell.angle_gamma   90.00
#
_symmetry.space_group_name_H-M   'P 1'
#
loop_
_entity.id
_entity.type
_entity.pdbx_description
1 polymer ?
#
loop_
_entity_poly.entity_id
_entity_poly.type
_entity_poly.pdbx_seq_one_letter_code
_entity_poly.pdbx_strand_id
1 'polypeptide(L)'
;MSRPAHRKPEYHKINKDLFVLTYGALVAQLCKDYEKDEDVNKYLDKMGYGIGTRLVEDFLARSCVRRCHSYSEITDIIAQVAFKMYLGITPSVTCNNSSRTEFSLILDKNPLVEFVEELPAGRSSLCYCNLLCGIIRGALEMVMNLPYFTFWDLTVRKLRIPSSSL
;
A
#
# COMPACT_ATOMS: atom_id res chain seq x y z
N MET A 1 17.18 -40.86 3.76
CA MET A 1 15.87 -40.23 4.03
C MET A 1 15.87 -38.85 3.39
N SER A 2 15.26 -38.71 2.22
CA SER A 2 15.22 -37.45 1.47
C SER A 2 14.19 -36.53 2.09
N ARG A 3 14.60 -35.32 2.50
CA ARG A 3 13.68 -34.27 2.95
C ARG A 3 12.63 -34.04 1.87
N PRO A 4 11.32 -34.02 2.17
CA PRO A 4 10.31 -33.65 1.18
C PRO A 4 10.60 -32.23 0.71
N ALA A 5 10.71 -32.05 -0.60
CA ALA A 5 10.82 -30.74 -1.22
C ALA A 5 9.58 -29.92 -0.82
N HIS A 6 9.81 -28.76 -0.21
CA HIS A 6 8.75 -27.84 0.17
C HIS A 6 8.03 -27.41 -1.11
N ARG A 7 6.86 -28.02 -1.39
CA ARG A 7 5.99 -27.59 -2.49
C ARG A 7 5.62 -26.14 -2.20
N LYS A 8 6.10 -25.20 -3.03
CA LYS A 8 5.63 -23.82 -2.97
C LYS A 8 4.11 -23.88 -3.24
N PRO A 9 3.26 -23.32 -2.37
CA PRO A 9 1.85 -23.24 -2.66
C PRO A 9 1.66 -22.46 -3.97
N GLU A 10 1.05 -23.09 -4.98
CA GLU A 10 0.59 -22.40 -6.18
C GLU A 10 -0.66 -21.62 -5.79
N TYR A 11 -0.52 -20.30 -5.70
CA TYR A 11 -1.65 -19.42 -5.49
C TYR A 11 -2.26 -19.05 -6.83
N HIS A 12 -3.57 -19.23 -6.95
CA HIS A 12 -4.32 -18.73 -8.10
C HIS A 12 -4.14 -17.21 -8.21
N LYS A 13 -3.63 -16.77 -9.36
CA LYS A 13 -3.56 -15.37 -9.71
C LYS A 13 -4.99 -14.85 -9.95
N ILE A 14 -5.59 -14.28 -8.91
CA ILE A 14 -6.89 -13.61 -9.00
C ILE A 14 -6.76 -12.41 -9.94
N ASN A 15 -7.81 -12.12 -10.72
CA ASN A 15 -7.83 -10.95 -11.60
C ASN A 15 -7.68 -9.66 -10.76
N LYS A 16 -6.74 -8.81 -11.15
CA LYS A 16 -6.51 -7.51 -10.51
C LYS A 16 -7.73 -6.61 -10.62
N ASP A 17 -8.47 -6.70 -11.72
CA ASP A 17 -9.66 -5.87 -11.96
C ASP A 17 -10.73 -6.13 -10.90
N LEU A 18 -10.89 -7.39 -10.49
CA LEU A 18 -11.82 -7.76 -9.41
C LEU A 18 -11.46 -7.06 -8.10
N PHE A 19 -10.17 -7.02 -7.76
CA PHE A 19 -9.70 -6.32 -6.57
C PHE A 19 -9.92 -4.80 -6.68
N VAL A 20 -9.60 -4.20 -7.83
CA VAL A 20 -9.77 -2.76 -8.06
C VAL A 20 -11.25 -2.36 -7.95
N LEU A 21 -12.15 -3.11 -8.60
CA LEU A 21 -13.59 -2.87 -8.55
C LEU A 21 -14.16 -3.06 -7.14
N THR A 22 -13.69 -4.10 -6.42
CA THR A 22 -14.10 -4.33 -5.02
C THR A 22 -13.64 -3.18 -4.12
N TYR A 23 -12.42 -2.68 -4.33
CA TYR A 23 -11.92 -1.53 -3.61
C TYR A 23 -12.71 -0.26 -3.91
N GLY A 24 -13.04 -0.02 -5.18
CA GLY A 24 -13.89 1.11 -5.58
C GLY A 24 -15.28 1.05 -4.93
N ALA A 25 -15.91 -0.12 -4.90
CA ALA A 25 -17.20 -0.31 -4.22
C ALA A 25 -17.11 -0.06 -2.71
N LEU A 26 -16.04 -0.51 -2.05
CA LEU A 26 -15.77 -0.22 -0.64
C LEU A 26 -15.65 1.29 -0.39
N VAL A 27 -14.84 2.00 -1.17
CA VAL A 27 -14.67 3.45 -1.00
C VAL A 27 -15.98 4.19 -1.27
N ALA A 28 -16.72 3.80 -2.31
CA ALA A 28 -18.02 4.38 -2.62
C ALA A 28 -19.03 4.18 -1.48
N GLN A 29 -19.01 3.02 -0.82
CA GLN A 29 -19.84 2.76 0.35
C GLN A 29 -19.42 3.62 1.55
N LEU A 30 -18.12 3.73 1.83
CA LEU A 30 -17.61 4.60 2.90
C LEU A 30 -17.97 6.07 2.67
N CYS A 31 -17.91 6.54 1.42
CA CYS A 31 -18.34 7.90 1.06
C CYS A 31 -19.85 8.14 1.21
N LYS A 32 -20.67 7.09 1.32
CA LYS A 32 -22.10 7.22 1.66
C LYS A 32 -22.32 7.19 3.17
N ASP A 33 -21.57 6.34 3.87
CA ASP A 33 -21.73 6.10 5.31
C ASP A 33 -21.08 7.22 6.16
N TYR A 34 -20.11 7.95 5.61
CA TYR A 34 -19.41 9.04 6.29
C TYR A 34 -19.56 10.36 5.57
N GLU A 35 -19.93 11.42 6.29
CA GLU A 35 -20.00 12.78 5.74
C GLU A 35 -18.60 13.36 5.48
N LYS A 36 -17.65 13.14 6.41
CA LYS A 36 -16.32 13.77 6.38
C LYS A 36 -15.26 12.87 5.75
N ASP A 37 -14.47 13.44 4.84
CA ASP A 37 -13.36 12.76 4.16
C ASP A 37 -12.31 12.27 5.15
N GLU A 38 -12.10 13.00 6.24
CA GLU A 38 -11.14 12.65 7.29
C GLU A 38 -11.50 11.32 7.97
N ASP A 39 -12.80 11.04 8.11
CA ASP A 39 -13.27 9.79 8.73
C ASP A 39 -13.14 8.62 7.76
N VAL A 40 -13.42 8.82 6.47
CA VAL A 40 -13.13 7.84 5.41
C VAL A 40 -11.64 7.51 5.36
N ASN A 41 -10.78 8.54 5.37
CA ASN A 41 -9.33 8.39 5.35
C ASN A 41 -8.84 7.59 6.56
N LYS A 42 -9.31 7.91 7.77
CA LYS A 42 -8.98 7.15 9.00
C LYS A 42 -9.44 5.70 8.91
N TYR A 43 -10.64 5.47 8.37
CA TYR A 43 -11.17 4.11 8.22
C TYR A 43 -10.30 3.29 7.26
N LEU A 44 -9.97 3.85 6.09
CA LEU A 44 -9.10 3.20 5.09
C LEU A 44 -7.72 2.87 5.67
N ASP A 45 -7.10 3.81 6.39
CA ASP A 45 -5.81 3.57 7.04
C ASP A 45 -5.90 2.48 8.12
N LYS A 46 -6.93 2.51 8.98
CA LYS A 46 -7.15 1.49 10.02
C LYS A 46 -7.38 0.10 9.42
N MET A 47 -8.20 0.02 8.37
CA MET A 47 -8.44 -1.23 7.65
C MET A 47 -7.15 -1.74 7.00
N GLY A 48 -6.41 -0.85 6.34
CA GLY A 48 -5.12 -1.17 5.72
C GLY A 48 -4.13 -1.70 6.73
N TYR A 49 -4.04 -1.09 7.91
CA TYR A 49 -3.17 -1.54 9.00
C TYR A 49 -3.47 -2.98 9.43
N GLY A 50 -4.74 -3.31 9.65
CA GLY A 50 -5.12 -4.69 9.99
C GLY A 50 -4.84 -5.70 8.88
N ILE A 51 -4.85 -5.27 7.62
CA ILE A 51 -4.41 -6.11 6.48
C ILE A 51 -2.90 -6.27 6.52
N GLY A 52 -2.15 -5.17 6.67
CA GLY A 52 -0.69 -5.14 6.68
C GLY A 52 -0.06 -6.04 7.74
N THR A 53 -0.60 -6.02 8.96
CA THR A 53 -0.10 -6.85 10.07
C THR A 53 -0.23 -8.36 9.80
N ARG A 54 -1.19 -8.78 8.96
CA ARG A 54 -1.37 -10.17 8.53
C ARG A 54 -0.60 -10.49 7.25
N LEU A 55 -0.57 -9.54 6.31
CA LEU A 55 0.06 -9.70 5.00
C LEU A 55 1.56 -9.93 5.12
N VAL A 56 2.19 -9.36 6.14
CA VAL A 56 3.63 -9.43 6.37
C VAL A 56 4.16 -10.85 6.56
N GLU A 57 3.38 -11.74 7.19
CA GLU A 57 3.77 -13.14 7.37
C GLU A 57 3.83 -13.88 6.02
N ASP A 58 2.81 -13.67 5.16
CA ASP A 58 2.80 -14.18 3.79
C ASP A 58 3.97 -13.61 2.98
N PHE A 59 4.22 -12.30 3.11
CA PHE A 59 5.32 -11.64 2.42
C PHE A 59 6.68 -12.23 2.81
N LEU A 60 6.95 -12.42 4.11
CA LEU A 60 8.21 -13.00 4.59
C LEU A 60 8.36 -14.47 4.24
N ALA A 61 7.27 -15.25 4.20
CA ALA A 61 7.30 -16.65 3.79
C ALA A 61 7.62 -16.81 2.30
N ARG A 62 7.25 -15.83 1.47
CA ARG A 62 7.36 -15.90 0.00
C ARG A 62 8.50 -15.09 -0.58
N SER A 63 8.95 -14.07 0.14
CA SER A 63 10.13 -13.29 -0.21
C SER A 63 11.37 -13.93 0.41
N CYS A 64 12.50 -13.93 -0.30
CA CYS A 64 13.78 -14.38 0.27
C CYS A 64 14.41 -13.34 1.22
N VAL A 65 13.59 -12.43 1.78
CA VAL A 65 14.02 -11.34 2.65
C VAL A 65 14.22 -11.91 4.04
N ARG A 66 15.46 -11.88 4.54
CA ARG A 66 15.81 -12.47 5.84
C ARG A 66 15.78 -11.45 6.98
N ARG A 67 16.49 -10.31 6.83
CA ARG A 67 16.50 -9.16 7.76
C ARG A 67 16.94 -7.91 7.01
N CYS A 68 16.23 -6.81 7.20
CA CYS A 68 16.60 -5.52 6.63
C CYS A 68 17.44 -4.75 7.67
N HIS A 69 18.53 -4.11 7.22
CA HIS A 69 19.48 -3.42 8.11
C HIS A 69 19.48 -1.90 7.91
N SER A 70 18.80 -1.39 6.88
CA SER A 70 18.73 0.04 6.59
C SER A 70 17.37 0.47 6.02
N TYR A 71 17.02 1.75 6.20
CA TYR A 71 15.81 2.35 5.65
C TYR A 71 15.78 2.31 4.11
N SER A 72 16.93 2.47 3.46
CA SER A 72 17.04 2.36 2.01
C SER A 72 16.66 0.96 1.53
N GLU A 73 17.21 -0.07 2.17
CA GLU A 73 16.93 -1.47 1.82
C GLU A 73 15.44 -1.81 1.98
N ILE A 74 14.80 -1.31 3.04
CA ILE A 74 13.36 -1.51 3.28
C ILE A 74 12.54 -0.86 2.17
N THR A 75 12.91 0.37 1.81
CA THR A 75 12.20 1.12 0.78
C THR A 75 12.30 0.43 -0.58
N ASP A 76 13.49 -0.06 -0.92
CA ASP A 76 13.73 -0.84 -2.13
C ASP A 76 12.95 -2.16 -2.13
N ILE A 77 12.90 -2.87 -1.00
CA ILE A 77 12.11 -4.11 -0.86
C ILE A 77 10.62 -3.83 -1.06
N ILE A 78 10.08 -2.76 -0.46
CA ILE A 78 8.68 -2.39 -0.65
C ILE A 78 8.41 -2.12 -2.14
N ALA A 79 9.20 -1.25 -2.77
CA ALA A 79 8.97 -0.83 -4.15
C ALA A 79 9.20 -1.96 -5.17
N GLN A 80 10.32 -2.68 -5.06
CA GLN A 80 10.76 -3.65 -6.07
C GLN A 80 10.17 -5.04 -5.87
N VAL A 81 9.85 -5.42 -4.62
CA VAL A 81 9.38 -6.77 -4.28
C VAL A 81 7.90 -6.75 -3.91
N ALA A 82 7.50 -5.98 -2.90
CA ALA A 82 6.13 -6.05 -2.37
C ALA A 82 5.09 -5.53 -3.36
N PHE A 83 5.29 -4.33 -3.92
CA PHE A 83 4.37 -3.76 -4.92
C PHE A 83 4.29 -4.62 -6.18
N LYS A 84 5.41 -5.22 -6.60
CA LYS A 84 5.45 -6.14 -7.74
C LYS A 84 4.73 -7.45 -7.45
N MET A 85 4.85 -7.96 -6.22
CA MET A 85 4.21 -9.21 -5.79
C MET A 85 2.69 -9.06 -5.69
N TYR A 86 2.20 -7.97 -5.08
CA TYR A 86 0.78 -7.82 -4.75
C TYR A 86 -0.02 -7.00 -5.76
N LEU A 87 0.57 -5.95 -6.34
CA LEU A 87 -0.09 -5.06 -7.31
C LEU A 87 0.46 -5.22 -8.72
N GLY A 88 1.61 -5.89 -8.88
CA GLY A 88 2.30 -6.08 -10.16
C GLY A 88 2.72 -4.77 -10.82
N ILE A 89 3.05 -3.78 -10.00
CA ILE A 89 3.66 -2.51 -10.41
C ILE A 89 4.97 -2.33 -9.63
N THR A 90 5.83 -1.44 -10.12
CA THR A 90 7.09 -1.10 -9.45
C THR A 90 7.16 0.43 -9.33
N PRO A 91 6.79 1.01 -8.18
CA PRO A 91 6.89 2.44 -7.97
C PRO A 91 8.35 2.89 -7.96
N SER A 92 8.59 4.15 -8.33
CA SER A 92 9.88 4.78 -8.15
C SER A 92 10.01 5.36 -6.73
N VAL A 93 11.20 5.26 -6.17
CA VAL A 93 11.50 5.72 -4.82
C VAL A 93 12.22 7.05 -4.89
N THR A 94 11.77 8.03 -4.11
CA THR A 94 12.47 9.33 -3.96
C THR A 94 12.69 9.63 -2.49
N CYS A 95 13.92 10.00 -2.11
CA CYS A 95 14.26 10.37 -0.74
C CYS A 95 14.57 11.87 -0.71
N ASN A 96 13.64 12.68 -0.21
CA ASN A 96 13.73 14.14 -0.25
C ASN A 96 14.36 14.77 0.99
N ASN A 97 14.81 13.97 1.96
CA ASN A 97 15.33 14.48 3.23
C ASN A 97 16.78 14.04 3.49
N SER A 98 17.60 15.00 3.91
CA SER A 98 18.99 14.83 4.33
C SER A 98 19.15 13.79 5.45
N SER A 99 18.11 13.57 6.27
CA SER A 99 18.08 12.56 7.34
C SER A 99 17.93 11.12 6.83
N ARG A 100 17.55 10.89 5.57
CA ARG A 100 17.26 9.56 4.99
C ARG A 100 16.24 8.72 5.78
N THR A 101 15.38 9.39 6.56
CA THR A 101 14.31 8.75 7.35
C THR A 101 12.95 8.80 6.66
N GLU A 102 12.85 9.53 5.55
CA GLU A 102 11.61 9.75 4.80
C GLU A 102 11.82 9.38 3.34
N PHE A 103 10.83 8.72 2.76
CA PHE A 103 10.81 8.35 1.36
C PHE A 103 9.41 8.51 0.78
N SER A 104 9.36 8.78 -0.51
CA SER A 104 8.15 8.84 -1.31
C SER A 104 8.15 7.69 -2.32
N LEU A 105 7.00 7.03 -2.44
CA LEU A 105 6.74 6.06 -3.49
C LEU A 105 5.89 6.74 -4.56
N ILE A 106 6.43 6.86 -5.76
CA ILE A 106 5.76 7.45 -6.91
C ILE A 106 5.26 6.33 -7.80
N LEU A 107 3.94 6.28 -8.00
CA LEU A 107 3.28 5.30 -8.85
C LEU A 107 2.95 5.96 -10.19
N ASP A 108 3.70 5.63 -11.25
CA ASP A 108 3.41 6.14 -12.60
C ASP A 108 2.07 5.63 -13.14
N LYS A 109 1.74 4.38 -12.80
CA LYS A 109 0.44 3.75 -13.09
C LYS A 109 -0.11 3.15 -11.82
N ASN A 110 -1.17 3.74 -11.29
CA ASN A 110 -1.84 3.23 -10.11
C ASN A 110 -3.03 2.35 -10.51
N PRO A 111 -2.98 1.02 -10.29
CA PRO A 111 -4.06 0.11 -10.67
C PRO A 111 -5.36 0.39 -9.90
N LEU A 112 -5.29 0.97 -8.70
CA LEU A 112 -6.48 1.21 -7.88
C LEU A 112 -7.43 2.25 -8.47
N VAL A 113 -6.94 3.14 -9.33
CA VAL A 113 -7.71 4.23 -9.94
C VAL A 113 -8.03 3.97 -11.41
N GLU A 114 -7.70 2.80 -11.94
CA GLU A 114 -7.87 2.48 -13.37
C GLU A 114 -9.33 2.59 -13.85
N PHE A 115 -10.29 2.28 -12.96
CA PHE A 115 -11.73 2.38 -13.23
C PHE A 115 -12.40 3.52 -12.46
N VAL A 116 -11.62 4.47 -11.91
CA VAL A 116 -12.15 5.61 -11.15
C VAL A 116 -12.10 6.83 -12.05
N GLU A 117 -13.25 7.15 -12.64
CA GLU A 117 -13.39 8.32 -13.51
C GLU A 117 -13.43 9.62 -12.69
N GLU A 118 -14.28 9.66 -11.65
CA GLU A 118 -14.42 10.84 -10.78
C GLU A 118 -14.75 10.45 -9.33
N LEU A 119 -14.22 11.22 -8.38
CA LEU A 119 -14.68 11.18 -6.99
C LEU A 119 -15.97 12.00 -6.85
N PRO A 120 -16.89 11.64 -5.93
CA PRO A 120 -18.09 12.44 -5.69
C PRO A 120 -17.77 13.91 -5.43
N ALA A 121 -18.57 14.82 -5.98
CA ALA A 121 -18.38 16.26 -5.81
C ALA A 121 -18.31 16.64 -4.32
N GLY A 122 -17.34 17.49 -3.97
CA GLY A 122 -17.11 17.91 -2.59
C GLY A 122 -16.14 17.05 -1.77
N ARG A 123 -15.59 15.96 -2.35
CA ARG A 123 -14.62 15.05 -1.71
C ARG A 123 -13.15 15.44 -1.98
N SER A 124 -12.76 16.68 -1.69
CA SER A 124 -11.44 17.21 -2.05
C SER A 124 -10.29 16.79 -1.12
N SER A 125 -10.59 16.35 0.11
CA SER A 125 -9.59 15.87 1.07
C SER A 125 -9.52 14.34 1.15
N LEU A 126 -10.35 13.62 0.38
CA LEU A 126 -10.33 12.17 0.30
C LEU A 126 -9.02 11.65 -0.32
N CYS A 127 -8.32 10.81 0.43
CA CYS A 127 -7.14 10.09 -0.01
C CYS A 127 -7.56 8.70 -0.48
N TYR A 128 -7.91 8.56 -1.77
CA TYR A 128 -8.43 7.31 -2.32
C TYR A 128 -7.50 6.10 -2.08
N CYS A 129 -6.18 6.28 -1.99
CA CYS A 129 -5.23 5.18 -1.76
C CYS A 129 -4.74 5.05 -0.31
N ASN A 130 -5.45 5.64 0.66
CA ASN A 130 -5.02 5.62 2.06
C ASN A 130 -4.99 4.20 2.67
N LEU A 131 -5.69 3.24 2.06
CA LEU A 131 -5.55 1.82 2.40
C LEU A 131 -4.10 1.33 2.29
N LEU A 132 -3.38 1.74 1.25
CA LEU A 132 -1.98 1.33 1.03
C LEU A 132 -1.06 1.88 2.12
N CYS A 133 -1.32 3.11 2.60
CA CYS A 133 -0.60 3.69 3.74
C CYS A 133 -0.72 2.81 4.98
N GLY A 134 -1.96 2.40 5.29
CA GLY A 134 -2.24 1.50 6.40
C GLY A 134 -1.52 0.16 6.25
N ILE A 135 -1.58 -0.45 5.06
CA ILE A 135 -0.93 -1.75 4.79
C ILE A 135 0.57 -1.67 5.04
N ILE A 136 1.24 -0.65 4.50
CA ILE A 136 2.69 -0.47 4.67
C ILE A 136 3.01 -0.26 6.15
N ARG A 137 2.23 0.57 6.85
CA ARG A 137 2.41 0.84 8.28
C ARG A 137 2.26 -0.44 9.11
N GLY A 138 1.19 -1.19 8.92
CA GLY A 138 0.94 -2.44 9.64
C GLY A 138 1.98 -3.50 9.37
N ALA A 139 2.46 -3.61 8.12
CA ALA A 139 3.51 -4.57 7.79
C ALA A 139 4.86 -4.17 8.41
N LEU A 140 5.24 -2.89 8.36
CA LEU A 140 6.53 -2.43 8.90
C LEU A 140 6.60 -2.57 10.42
N GLU A 141 5.51 -2.29 11.13
CA GLU A 141 5.43 -2.42 12.59
C GLU A 141 5.69 -3.87 13.06
N MET A 142 5.26 -4.86 12.29
CA MET A 142 5.46 -6.28 12.62
C MET A 142 6.90 -6.76 12.39
N VAL A 143 7.66 -6.13 11.49
CA VAL A 143 9.05 -6.52 11.16
C VAL A 143 10.05 -5.72 11.97
N MET A 144 9.75 -4.45 12.22
CA MET A 144 10.61 -3.54 12.95
C MET A 144 10.01 -3.26 14.32
N ASN A 145 10.51 -3.94 15.35
CA ASN A 145 10.33 -3.56 16.76
C ASN A 145 11.06 -2.22 17.06
N LEU A 146 10.84 -1.17 16.25
CA LEU A 146 11.44 0.15 16.44
C LEU A 146 10.37 1.14 16.91
N PRO A 147 10.42 1.61 18.17
CA PRO A 147 9.44 2.55 18.74
C PRO A 147 9.56 3.98 18.19
N TYR A 148 10.36 4.22 17.14
CA TYR A 148 10.70 5.55 16.62
C TYR A 148 10.22 5.82 15.19
N PHE A 149 9.36 4.97 14.62
CA PHE A 149 8.72 5.30 13.34
C PHE A 149 7.56 6.30 13.61
N THR A 150 7.89 7.52 14.06
CA THR A 150 6.96 8.66 14.04
C THR A 150 6.81 9.08 12.59
N PHE A 151 5.96 8.34 11.89
CA PHE A 151 5.83 8.44 10.46
C PHE A 151 4.72 9.41 10.13
N TRP A 152 5.10 10.67 9.90
CA TRP A 152 4.20 11.76 9.57
C TRP A 152 4.24 12.20 8.10
N ASP A 153 4.93 11.47 7.21
CA ASP A 153 4.85 11.76 5.77
C ASP A 153 5.25 10.59 4.85
N LEU A 154 4.44 9.49 4.77
CA LEU A 154 4.32 8.84 3.44
C LEU A 154 3.46 9.83 2.70
N THR A 155 4.07 10.60 1.81
CA THR A 155 3.33 11.32 0.79
C THR A 155 2.80 10.33 -0.28
N VAL A 156 2.13 9.24 0.14
CA VAL A 156 1.05 8.64 -0.67
C VAL A 156 -0.18 9.57 -0.66
N ARG A 157 -0.09 10.72 0.03
CA ARG A 157 -1.03 11.85 -0.02
C ARG A 157 -1.24 12.47 -1.42
N LYS A 158 -0.41 12.16 -2.41
CA LYS A 158 -0.59 12.67 -3.79
C LYS A 158 -0.54 11.56 -4.84
N LEU A 159 -1.44 10.60 -4.73
CA LEU A 159 -2.16 10.20 -5.95
C LEU A 159 -3.23 11.27 -6.23
N ARG A 160 -2.76 12.49 -6.54
CA ARG A 160 -3.59 13.48 -7.20
C ARG A 160 -3.86 12.85 -8.55
N ILE A 161 -5.07 12.31 -8.75
CA ILE A 161 -5.59 12.00 -10.08
C ILE A 161 -5.27 13.24 -10.90
N PRO A 162 -4.40 13.16 -11.92
CA PRO A 162 -4.00 14.34 -12.67
C PRO A 162 -5.28 14.96 -13.19
N SER A 163 -5.53 16.22 -12.82
CA SER A 163 -6.62 17.05 -13.34
C SER A 163 -6.37 17.42 -14.82
N SER A 164 -5.75 16.52 -15.57
CA SER A 164 -5.30 16.67 -16.95
C SER A 164 -6.18 15.82 -17.85
N SER A 165 -7.49 16.01 -17.75
CA SER A 165 -8.51 15.59 -18.72
C SER A 165 -9.72 16.53 -18.64
N LEU A 166 -9.45 17.83 -18.53
CA LEU A 166 -10.33 18.93 -18.90
C LEU A 166 -9.55 19.84 -19.84
#